data_AF-A0A7C4P1C4-F1
#
_entry.id   AF-A0A7C4P1C4-F1
#
_cell.length_a   1.000
_cell.length_b   1.000
_cell.length_c   1.000
_cell.angle_alpha   90.00
_cell.angle_beta   90.00
_cell.angle_gamma   90.00
#
_symmetry.space_group_name_H-M   'P 1'
#
loop_
_entity.id
_entity.type
_entity.pdbx_description
1 polymer ?
#
loop_
_entity_poly.entity_id
_entity_poly.type
_entity_poly.pdbx_seq_one_letter_code
_entity_poly.pdbx_strand_id
1 'polypeptide(L)'
;MGRMFKVDGNIVLALLMAIAIQNVDAQEISPDSLFLYPSVFLDGEYVPHIKIEDVVKVGKRRFKNRREMSQYYRMIYNLKKTYPYAQIAKYKLLEINENLKTLKTDREKKEYIEKAEKELRNQFEKELTKLTISQGKMLIKLIDRETGRTSYELVKELKGGFSATFWQGIARLFGSNLKTKFDPQGEDKILNELIFLYEQGLI
;
A
#
# COMPACT_ATOMS: atom_id res chain seq x y z
N MET A 1 -69.02 68.13 -17.61
CA MET A 1 -68.41 67.98 -16.27
C MET A 1 -68.11 66.49 -16.09
N GLY A 2 -66.82 66.12 -16.03
CA GLY A 2 -66.33 64.73 -15.94
C GLY A 2 -66.31 63.92 -17.25
N ARG A 3 -65.18 63.87 -17.99
CA ARG A 3 -64.97 62.86 -19.05
C ARG A 3 -64.68 61.51 -18.38
N MET A 4 -65.63 60.59 -18.49
CA MET A 4 -65.48 59.20 -18.05
C MET A 4 -64.64 58.46 -19.10
N PHE A 5 -63.36 58.22 -18.83
CA PHE A 5 -62.55 57.36 -19.69
C PHE A 5 -63.07 55.93 -19.59
N LYS A 6 -63.62 55.39 -20.68
CA LYS A 6 -63.86 53.95 -20.82
C LYS A 6 -62.49 53.28 -20.99
N VAL A 7 -62.07 52.51 -20.00
CA VAL A 7 -60.91 51.62 -20.14
C VAL A 7 -61.41 50.31 -20.72
N ASP A 8 -60.88 49.89 -21.86
CA ASP A 8 -61.25 48.61 -22.47
C ASP A 8 -60.83 47.44 -21.57
N GLY A 9 -61.74 46.49 -21.34
CA GLY A 9 -61.53 45.37 -20.42
C GLY A 9 -60.30 44.53 -20.73
N ASN A 10 -59.89 44.47 -22.00
CA ASN A 10 -58.68 43.76 -22.41
C ASN A 10 -57.39 44.43 -21.91
N ILE A 11 -57.37 45.76 -21.77
CA ILE A 11 -56.23 46.50 -21.23
C ILE A 11 -56.09 46.24 -19.73
N VAL A 12 -57.22 46.20 -19.00
CA VAL A 12 -57.24 45.85 -17.57
C VAL A 12 -56.76 44.41 -17.36
N LEU A 13 -57.18 43.48 -18.22
CA LEU A 13 -56.78 42.08 -18.13
C LEU A 13 -55.28 41.88 -18.43
N ALA A 14 -54.75 42.58 -19.44
CA ALA A 14 -53.33 42.55 -19.76
C ALA A 14 -52.47 43.13 -18.62
N LEU A 15 -52.93 44.20 -17.97
CA LEU A 15 -52.27 44.78 -16.80
C LEU A 15 -52.30 43.82 -15.59
N LEU A 16 -53.41 43.13 -15.37
CA LEU A 16 -53.53 42.10 -14.33
C LEU A 16 -52.61 40.90 -14.58
N MET A 17 -52.47 40.46 -15.84
CA MET A 17 -51.52 39.38 -16.18
C MET A 17 -50.07 39.82 -16.02
N ALA A 18 -49.72 41.06 -16.37
CA ALA A 18 -48.35 41.57 -16.22
C ALA A 18 -47.91 41.70 -14.75
N ILE A 19 -48.85 42.01 -13.84
CA ILE A 19 -48.58 42.06 -12.40
C ILE A 19 -48.38 40.65 -11.81
N ALA A 20 -49.04 39.63 -12.37
CA ALA A 20 -48.94 38.25 -11.88
C ALA A 20 -47.59 37.56 -12.19
N ILE A 21 -46.75 38.10 -13.07
CA ILE A 21 -45.49 37.47 -13.51
C ILE A 21 -44.29 37.88 -12.62
N GLN A 22 -44.46 38.82 -11.68
CA GLN A 22 -43.32 39.41 -10.96
C GLN A 22 -42.66 38.53 -9.89
N ASN A 23 -43.20 37.34 -9.57
CA ASN A 23 -42.64 36.45 -8.55
C ASN A 23 -42.43 35.03 -9.11
N VAL A 24 -41.54 34.91 -10.09
CA VAL A 24 -40.91 33.61 -10.41
C VAL A 24 -39.54 33.61 -9.74
N ASP A 25 -39.52 33.31 -8.45
CA ASP A 25 -38.26 33.05 -7.77
C ASP A 25 -37.70 31.71 -8.28
N ALA A 26 -36.47 31.72 -8.78
CA ALA A 26 -35.74 30.49 -9.03
C ALA A 26 -35.63 29.71 -7.71
N GLN A 27 -35.78 28.38 -7.75
CA GLN A 27 -35.67 27.56 -6.54
C GLN A 27 -34.34 27.84 -5.83
N GLU A 28 -34.42 28.38 -4.62
CA GLU A 28 -33.26 28.63 -3.78
C GLU A 28 -32.70 27.27 -3.34
N ILE A 29 -31.53 26.89 -3.85
CA ILE A 29 -30.86 25.64 -3.49
C ILE A 29 -30.45 25.76 -2.03
N SER A 30 -31.17 25.08 -1.14
CA SER A 30 -30.82 25.00 0.28
C SER A 30 -29.35 24.54 0.43
N PRO A 31 -28.50 25.25 1.19
CA PRO A 31 -27.12 24.85 1.43
C PRO A 31 -26.98 23.43 1.99
N ASP A 32 -27.99 22.95 2.73
CA ASP A 32 -28.03 21.62 3.34
C ASP A 32 -28.31 20.49 2.34
N SER A 33 -28.63 20.81 1.08
CA SER A 33 -28.84 19.82 0.01
C SER A 33 -27.58 19.49 -0.80
N LEU A 34 -26.47 20.20 -0.56
CA LEU A 34 -25.22 20.02 -1.31
C LEU A 34 -24.33 18.96 -0.65
N PHE A 35 -24.50 17.70 -1.03
CA PHE A 35 -23.59 16.63 -0.65
C PHE A 35 -22.41 16.55 -1.64
N LEU A 36 -21.24 17.05 -1.22
CA LEU A 36 -20.00 16.90 -1.98
C LEU A 36 -19.39 15.52 -1.72
N TYR A 37 -19.41 14.66 -2.73
CA TYR A 37 -18.73 13.36 -2.70
C TYR A 37 -17.40 13.42 -3.45
N PRO A 38 -16.34 12.75 -2.95
CA PRO A 38 -15.15 12.50 -3.76
C PRO A 38 -15.55 11.78 -5.05
N SER A 39 -15.05 12.20 -6.20
CA SER A 39 -15.40 11.63 -7.51
C SER A 39 -14.17 11.05 -8.21
N VAL A 40 -14.36 9.98 -8.97
CA VAL A 40 -13.34 9.43 -9.89
C VAL A 40 -13.80 9.63 -11.33
N PHE A 41 -12.85 9.86 -12.25
CA PHE A 41 -13.14 9.99 -13.67
C PHE A 41 -13.12 8.61 -14.34
N LEU A 42 -14.26 8.17 -14.85
CA LEU A 42 -14.46 6.87 -15.51
C LEU A 42 -15.26 7.07 -16.80
N ASP A 43 -14.75 6.55 -17.91
CA ASP A 43 -15.42 6.54 -19.22
C ASP A 43 -15.97 7.91 -19.68
N GLY A 44 -15.27 8.99 -19.35
CA GLY A 44 -15.65 10.36 -19.75
C GLY A 44 -16.54 11.10 -18.75
N GLU A 45 -16.91 10.48 -17.62
CA GLU A 45 -17.79 11.06 -16.60
C GLU A 45 -17.16 11.03 -15.19
N TYR A 46 -17.50 12.02 -14.36
CA TYR A 46 -17.14 12.02 -12.94
C TYR A 46 -18.20 11.27 -12.14
N VAL A 47 -17.84 10.11 -11.59
CA VAL A 47 -18.72 9.28 -10.79
C VAL A 47 -18.40 9.49 -9.30
N PRO A 48 -19.40 9.76 -8.44
CA PRO A 48 -19.22 9.76 -6.99
C PRO A 48 -18.65 8.41 -6.52
N HIS A 49 -17.52 8.46 -5.82
CA HIS A 49 -16.81 7.29 -5.34
C HIS A 49 -16.33 7.52 -3.91
N ILE A 50 -16.92 6.79 -2.97
CA ILE A 50 -16.45 6.72 -1.59
C ILE A 50 -15.66 5.44 -1.45
N LYS A 51 -14.37 5.55 -1.12
CA LYS A 51 -13.59 4.40 -0.68
C LYS A 51 -14.01 4.05 0.74
N ILE A 52 -14.79 2.97 0.89
CA ILE A 52 -15.11 2.40 2.19
C ILE A 52 -13.87 1.67 2.70
N GLU A 53 -13.49 1.88 3.96
CA GLU A 53 -12.42 1.09 4.58
C GLU A 53 -12.88 -0.34 4.83
N ASP A 54 -12.05 -1.31 4.47
CA ASP A 54 -12.37 -2.72 4.69
C ASP A 54 -12.45 -3.01 6.20
N VAL A 55 -13.62 -3.44 6.66
CA VAL A 55 -13.80 -3.87 8.05
C VAL A 55 -13.31 -5.32 8.19
N VAL A 56 -12.05 -5.48 8.62
CA VAL A 56 -11.50 -6.81 8.92
C VAL A 56 -12.06 -7.32 10.25
N LYS A 57 -13.05 -8.22 10.19
CA LYS A 57 -13.52 -8.94 11.37
C LYS A 57 -12.54 -10.06 11.75
N VAL A 58 -11.61 -9.77 12.66
CA VAL A 58 -10.72 -10.80 13.23
C VAL A 58 -11.48 -11.57 14.30
N GLY A 59 -11.90 -12.80 13.99
CA GLY A 59 -12.48 -13.71 14.98
C GLY A 59 -11.46 -14.05 16.08
N LYS A 60 -11.92 -14.24 17.32
CA LYS A 60 -11.06 -14.71 18.42
C LYS A 60 -10.52 -16.11 18.08
N ARG A 61 -9.22 -16.22 17.82
CA ARG A 61 -8.56 -17.50 17.54
C ARG A 61 -8.65 -18.41 18.76
N ARG A 62 -9.11 -19.65 18.56
CA ARG A 62 -9.11 -20.70 19.60
C ARG A 62 -7.87 -21.56 19.43
N PHE A 63 -7.05 -21.64 20.47
CA PHE A 63 -5.85 -22.48 20.49
C PHE A 63 -6.18 -23.83 21.11
N LYS A 64 -5.63 -24.91 20.54
CA LYS A 64 -5.74 -26.27 21.06
C LYS A 64 -5.02 -26.43 22.40
N ASN A 65 -3.89 -25.74 22.56
CA ASN A 65 -3.06 -25.81 23.77
C ASN A 65 -2.17 -24.57 23.95
N ARG A 66 -1.51 -24.47 25.12
CA ARG A 66 -0.58 -23.38 25.44
C ARG A 66 0.63 -23.28 24.51
N ARG A 67 1.09 -24.42 23.96
CA ARG A 67 2.23 -24.46 23.04
C ARG A 67 1.91 -23.80 21.71
N GLU A 68 0.75 -24.09 21.14
CA GLU A 68 0.26 -23.45 19.91
C GLU A 68 0.08 -21.95 20.10
N MET A 69 -0.52 -21.55 21.22
CA MET A 69 -0.66 -20.13 21.58
C MET A 69 0.70 -19.43 21.66
N SER A 70 1.67 -20.03 22.34
CA SER A 70 3.03 -19.48 22.45
C SER A 70 3.74 -19.37 21.09
N GLN A 71 3.60 -20.37 20.22
CA GLN A 71 4.15 -20.35 18.86
C GLN A 71 3.54 -19.22 18.03
N TYR A 72 2.22 -19.02 18.13
CA TYR A 72 1.50 -17.96 17.43
C TYR A 72 2.00 -16.56 17.85
N TYR A 73 2.07 -16.27 19.15
CA TYR A 73 2.58 -14.97 19.61
C TYR A 73 4.05 -14.75 19.32
N ARG A 74 4.87 -15.81 19.36
CA ARG A 74 6.27 -15.73 18.91
C ARG A 74 6.36 -15.38 17.43
N MET A 75 5.47 -15.91 16.61
CA MET A 75 5.39 -15.57 15.19
C MET A 75 5.03 -14.10 14.98
N ILE A 76 4.04 -13.57 15.71
CA ILE A 76 3.71 -12.13 15.69
C ILE A 76 4.91 -11.28 16.09
N TYR A 77 5.59 -11.64 17.20
CA TYR A 77 6.77 -10.91 17.66
C TYR A 77 7.89 -10.90 16.60
N ASN A 78 8.17 -12.06 16.00
CA ASN A 78 9.16 -12.18 14.94
C ASN A 78 8.76 -11.41 13.69
N LEU A 79 7.47 -11.45 13.32
CA LEU A 79 6.93 -10.73 12.17
C LEU A 79 7.14 -9.22 12.34
N LYS A 80 6.72 -8.65 13.48
CA LYS A 80 6.91 -7.23 13.79
C LYS A 80 8.36 -6.78 13.71
N LYS A 81 9.30 -7.64 14.09
CA LYS A 81 10.73 -7.36 14.01
C LYS A 81 11.30 -7.49 12.60
N THR A 82 10.79 -8.40 11.78
CA THR A 82 11.43 -8.78 10.51
C THR A 82 10.77 -8.14 9.30
N TYR A 83 9.46 -7.94 9.34
CA TYR A 83 8.68 -7.41 8.22
C TYR A 83 9.10 -6.02 7.74
N PRO A 84 9.45 -5.05 8.61
CA PRO A 84 9.97 -3.76 8.15
C PRO A 84 11.23 -3.89 7.27
N TYR A 85 12.12 -4.84 7.58
CA TYR A 85 13.32 -5.09 6.77
C TYR A 85 12.99 -5.71 5.42
N ALA A 86 11.97 -6.58 5.34
CA ALA A 86 11.52 -7.15 4.08
C ALA A 86 10.95 -6.07 3.15
N GLN A 87 10.16 -5.14 3.70
CA GLN A 87 9.66 -3.97 2.95
C GLN A 87 10.81 -3.10 2.44
N ILE A 88 11.78 -2.76 3.30
CA ILE A 88 12.96 -1.99 2.89
C ILE A 88 13.73 -2.70 1.78
N ALA A 89 13.95 -4.02 1.90
CA ALA A 89 14.65 -4.80 0.90
C ALA A 89 13.94 -4.76 -0.46
N LYS A 90 12.61 -4.88 -0.49
CA LYS A 90 11.80 -4.74 -1.70
C LYS A 90 12.06 -3.41 -2.41
N TYR A 91 11.94 -2.30 -1.68
CA TYR A 91 12.15 -0.97 -2.26
C TYR A 91 13.60 -0.76 -2.73
N LYS A 92 14.58 -1.21 -1.95
CA LYS A 92 16.00 -1.11 -2.32
C LYS A 92 16.34 -1.92 -3.56
N LEU A 93 15.75 -3.11 -3.72
CA LEU A 93 15.92 -3.92 -4.93
C LEU A 93 15.29 -3.26 -6.16
N LEU A 94 14.10 -2.68 -6.02
CA LEU A 94 13.47 -1.90 -7.09
C LEU A 94 14.34 -0.69 -7.47
N GLU A 95 14.81 0.07 -6.49
CA GLU A 95 15.70 1.22 -6.70
C GLU A 95 16.99 0.81 -7.44
N ILE A 96 17.65 -0.26 -7.00
CA ILE A 96 18.86 -0.79 -7.64
C ILE A 96 18.56 -1.19 -9.08
N ASN A 97 17.46 -1.93 -9.31
CA ASN A 97 17.10 -2.40 -10.64
C ASN A 97 16.79 -1.25 -11.62
N GLU A 98 16.06 -0.22 -11.18
CA GLU A 98 15.77 0.94 -12.03
C GLU A 98 17.05 1.74 -12.35
N ASN A 99 17.92 1.95 -11.37
CA ASN A 99 19.19 2.65 -11.61
C ASN A 99 20.10 1.84 -12.55
N LEU A 100 20.17 0.52 -12.39
CA LEU A 100 20.97 -0.35 -13.27
C LEU A 100 20.52 -0.29 -14.73
N LYS A 101 19.24 -0.03 -15.01
CA LYS A 101 18.73 0.16 -16.38
C LYS A 101 19.23 1.45 -17.03
N THR A 102 19.52 2.49 -16.24
CA THR A 102 20.00 3.78 -16.75
C THR A 102 21.48 3.78 -17.10
N LEU A 103 22.25 2.85 -16.53
CA LEU A 103 23.70 2.75 -16.71
C LEU A 103 24.04 2.01 -18.00
N LYS A 104 24.97 2.56 -18.79
CA LYS A 104 25.28 2.05 -20.13
C LYS A 104 26.39 1.01 -20.10
N THR A 105 27.38 1.19 -19.23
CA THR A 105 28.57 0.33 -19.19
C THR A 105 28.56 -0.62 -18.00
N ASP A 106 29.18 -1.79 -18.17
CA ASP A 106 29.31 -2.77 -17.08
C ASP A 106 30.16 -2.26 -15.93
N ARG A 107 31.12 -1.37 -16.21
CA ARG A 107 31.94 -0.71 -15.18
C ARG A 107 31.09 0.18 -14.27
N GLU A 108 30.25 1.03 -14.85
CA GLU A 108 29.34 1.90 -14.08
C GLU A 108 28.36 1.07 -13.25
N LYS A 109 27.80 0.01 -13.82
CA LYS A 109 26.90 -0.91 -13.10
C LYS A 109 27.60 -1.54 -11.90
N LYS A 110 28.84 -2.00 -12.08
CA LYS A 110 29.64 -2.58 -11.01
C LYS A 110 29.93 -1.56 -9.90
N GLU A 111 30.40 -0.36 -10.25
CA GLU A 111 30.67 0.71 -9.28
C GLU A 111 29.41 1.10 -8.49
N TYR A 112 28.25 1.15 -9.15
CA TYR A 112 26.97 1.40 -8.50
C TYR A 112 26.58 0.29 -7.53
N ILE A 113 26.72 -0.98 -7.94
CA ILE A 113 26.41 -2.13 -7.08
C ILE A 113 27.33 -2.14 -5.85
N GLU A 114 28.63 -1.90 -6.02
CA GLU A 114 29.59 -1.84 -4.90
C GLU A 114 29.23 -0.72 -3.91
N LYS A 115 28.80 0.43 -4.41
CA LYS A 115 28.32 1.54 -3.58
C LYS A 115 27.04 1.16 -2.83
N ALA A 116 26.06 0.58 -3.51
CA ALA A 116 24.80 0.14 -2.91
C ALA A 116 25.03 -0.95 -1.85
N GLU A 117 25.93 -1.90 -2.11
CA GLU A 117 26.34 -2.90 -1.13
C GLU A 117 26.88 -2.25 0.15
N LYS A 118 27.82 -1.31 0.00
CA LYS A 118 28.46 -0.63 1.13
C LYS A 118 27.42 0.12 1.96
N GLU A 119 26.48 0.81 1.30
CA GLU A 119 25.38 1.50 1.97
C GLU A 119 24.49 0.53 2.76
N LEU A 120 24.05 -0.57 2.12
CA LEU A 120 23.22 -1.59 2.77
C LEU A 120 23.91 -2.22 3.98
N ARG A 121 25.21 -2.52 3.87
CA ARG A 121 25.99 -3.06 4.98
C ARG A 121 26.08 -2.07 6.14
N ASN A 122 26.46 -0.83 5.86
CA ASN A 122 26.57 0.19 6.90
C ASN A 122 25.25 0.44 7.63
N GLN A 123 24.13 0.39 6.90
CA GLN A 123 22.82 0.65 7.45
C GLN A 123 22.27 -0.55 8.24
N PHE A 124 22.41 -1.78 7.72
CA PHE A 124 21.66 -2.93 8.23
C PHE A 124 22.49 -4.07 8.83
N GLU A 125 23.80 -4.17 8.57
CA GLU A 125 24.62 -5.32 9.01
C GLU A 125 24.54 -5.54 10.53
N LYS A 126 24.63 -4.46 11.32
CA LYS A 126 24.55 -4.53 12.79
C LYS A 126 23.18 -4.93 13.31
N GLU A 127 22.11 -4.62 12.59
CA GLU A 127 20.75 -4.98 13.00
C GLU A 127 20.41 -6.42 12.60
N LEU A 128 20.77 -6.79 11.37
CA LEU A 128 20.54 -8.14 10.85
C LEU A 128 21.32 -9.19 11.65
N THR A 129 22.54 -8.86 12.10
CA THR A 129 23.35 -9.74 12.97
C THR A 129 22.78 -9.97 14.36
N LYS A 130 21.87 -9.10 14.83
CA LYS A 130 21.17 -9.28 16.12
C LYS A 130 19.92 -10.15 16.00
N LEU A 131 19.48 -10.48 14.78
CA LEU A 131 18.33 -11.34 14.58
C LEU A 131 18.65 -12.75 15.06
N THR A 132 17.69 -13.37 15.73
CA THR A 132 17.77 -14.81 16.03
C THR A 132 17.68 -15.62 14.74
N ILE A 133 18.13 -16.88 14.77
CA ILE A 133 18.00 -17.81 13.64
C ILE A 133 16.55 -17.89 13.14
N SER A 134 15.57 -17.91 14.05
CA SER A 134 14.15 -17.96 13.68
C SER A 134 13.66 -16.70 12.96
N GLN A 135 14.19 -15.54 13.33
CA GLN A 135 13.88 -14.26 12.69
C GLN A 135 14.56 -14.14 11.34
N GLY A 136 15.83 -14.55 11.23
CA GLY A 136 16.53 -14.60 9.94
C GLY A 136 15.79 -15.49 8.93
N LYS A 137 15.33 -16.68 9.34
CA LYS A 137 14.52 -17.57 8.49
C LYS A 137 13.21 -16.92 8.05
N MET A 138 12.51 -16.26 8.96
CA MET A 138 11.28 -15.53 8.64
C MET A 138 11.56 -14.40 7.65
N LEU A 139 12.62 -13.62 7.85
CA LEU A 139 13.00 -12.52 6.97
C LEU A 139 13.23 -12.99 5.52
N ILE A 140 13.92 -14.13 5.30
CA ILE A 140 14.12 -14.70 3.95
C ILE A 140 12.78 -14.96 3.26
N LYS A 141 11.87 -15.62 3.97
CA LYS A 141 10.53 -15.94 3.47
C LYS A 141 9.74 -14.68 3.14
N LEU A 142 9.83 -13.65 3.98
CA LEU A 142 9.18 -12.37 3.74
C LEU A 142 9.77 -11.63 2.53
N ILE A 143 11.09 -11.65 2.34
CA ILE A 143 11.73 -11.07 1.14
C ILE A 143 11.23 -11.78 -0.12
N ASP A 144 11.16 -13.11 -0.10
CA ASP A 144 10.59 -13.89 -1.20
C ASP A 144 9.12 -13.51 -1.48
N ARG A 145 8.30 -13.36 -0.43
CA ARG A 145 6.90 -12.89 -0.54
C ARG A 145 6.79 -11.51 -1.17
N GLU A 146 7.65 -10.56 -0.80
CA GLU A 146 7.59 -9.19 -1.29
C GLU A 146 8.13 -9.00 -2.71
N THR A 147 9.08 -9.83 -3.11
CA THR A 147 9.83 -9.66 -4.36
C THR A 147 9.51 -10.72 -5.42
N GLY A 148 8.85 -11.81 -5.03
CA GLY A 148 8.60 -12.98 -5.86
C GLY A 148 9.87 -13.76 -6.23
N ARG A 149 11.01 -13.45 -5.58
CA ARG A 149 12.31 -14.06 -5.84
C ARG A 149 12.94 -14.48 -4.52
N THR A 150 13.49 -15.68 -4.48
CA THR A 150 14.18 -16.16 -3.29
C THR A 150 15.39 -15.27 -3.00
N SER A 151 15.80 -15.17 -1.73
CA SER A 151 17.03 -14.45 -1.39
C SER A 151 18.23 -15.00 -2.16
N TYR A 152 18.27 -16.30 -2.44
CA TYR A 152 19.29 -16.91 -3.31
C TYR A 152 19.26 -16.37 -4.74
N GLU A 153 18.09 -16.19 -5.35
CA GLU A 153 17.95 -15.65 -6.71
C GLU A 153 18.36 -14.18 -6.76
N LEU A 154 17.91 -13.38 -5.80
CA LEU A 154 18.30 -11.99 -5.65
C LEU A 154 19.82 -11.86 -5.48
N VAL A 155 20.40 -12.69 -4.62
CA VAL A 155 21.85 -12.84 -4.45
C VAL A 155 22.53 -13.22 -5.78
N LYS A 156 22.00 -14.22 -6.49
CA LYS A 156 22.62 -14.78 -7.70
C LYS A 156 22.59 -13.81 -8.88
N GLU A 157 21.52 -13.06 -9.07
CA GLU A 157 21.42 -12.00 -10.08
C GLU A 157 22.51 -10.94 -9.87
N LEU A 158 22.84 -10.70 -8.60
CA LEU A 158 23.81 -9.72 -8.16
C LEU A 158 25.25 -10.28 -8.01
N LYS A 159 25.48 -11.58 -8.27
CA LYS A 159 26.79 -12.26 -8.14
C LYS A 159 27.91 -11.68 -9.00
N GLY A 160 27.58 -10.87 -10.00
CA GLY A 160 28.57 -10.13 -10.80
C GLY A 160 29.09 -8.85 -10.14
N GLY A 161 28.42 -8.32 -9.12
CA GLY A 161 28.73 -7.01 -8.52
C GLY A 161 28.93 -6.99 -7.01
N PHE A 162 28.37 -7.94 -6.24
CA PHE A 162 28.54 -7.97 -4.78
C PHE A 162 29.79 -8.74 -4.32
N SER A 163 30.43 -8.24 -3.27
CA SER A 163 31.66 -8.77 -2.69
C SER A 163 31.49 -10.14 -2.03
N ALA A 164 32.58 -10.91 -1.98
CA ALA A 164 32.64 -12.19 -1.26
C ALA A 164 32.32 -12.06 0.24
N THR A 165 32.65 -10.91 0.85
CA THR A 165 32.38 -10.66 2.26
C THR A 165 30.90 -10.48 2.53
N PHE A 166 30.18 -9.78 1.65
CA PHE A 166 28.72 -9.69 1.72
C PHE A 166 28.10 -11.09 1.61
N TRP A 167 28.58 -11.91 0.66
CA TRP A 167 28.10 -13.28 0.52
C TRP A 167 28.30 -14.14 1.77
N GLN A 168 29.43 -14.00 2.44
CA GLN A 168 29.67 -14.71 3.70
C GLN A 168 28.75 -14.20 4.82
N GLY A 169 28.47 -12.89 4.89
CA GLY A 169 27.54 -12.31 5.86
C GLY A 169 26.13 -12.87 5.69
N ILE A 170 25.61 -12.80 4.46
CA ILE A 170 24.31 -13.38 4.09
C ILE A 170 24.28 -14.89 4.40
N ALA A 171 25.31 -15.65 4.02
CA ALA A 171 25.36 -17.08 4.31
C ALA A 171 25.38 -17.40 5.81
N ARG A 172 26.04 -16.60 6.65
CA ARG A 172 26.04 -16.77 8.12
C ARG A 172 24.67 -16.48 8.74
N LEU A 173 23.97 -15.47 8.24
CA LEU A 173 22.65 -15.08 8.75
C LEU A 173 21.54 -16.02 8.31
N PHE A 174 21.62 -16.51 7.07
CA PHE A 174 20.51 -17.17 6.39
C PHE A 174 20.76 -18.66 6.11
N GLY A 175 22.02 -19.10 6.17
CA GLY A 175 22.42 -20.50 6.07
C GLY A 175 21.90 -21.18 4.80
N SER A 176 21.48 -22.44 4.96
CA SER A 176 20.89 -23.25 3.89
C SER A 176 19.49 -22.80 3.44
N ASN A 177 18.87 -21.83 4.12
CA ASN A 177 17.47 -21.44 3.88
C ASN A 177 17.30 -20.38 2.80
N LEU A 178 18.38 -19.91 2.16
CA LEU A 178 18.32 -18.86 1.13
C LEU A 178 17.45 -19.23 -0.09
N LYS A 179 17.21 -20.53 -0.32
CA LYS A 179 16.36 -21.05 -1.40
C LYS A 179 14.92 -21.32 -0.98
N THR A 180 14.60 -21.11 0.30
CA THR A 180 13.26 -21.34 0.82
C THR A 180 12.30 -20.34 0.21
N LYS A 181 11.18 -20.85 -0.32
CA LYS A 181 10.09 -20.05 -0.87
C LYS A 181 9.01 -19.82 0.18
N PHE A 182 8.27 -18.73 0.02
CA PHE A 182 7.07 -18.44 0.79
C PHE A 182 5.90 -19.25 0.24
N ASP A 183 5.21 -19.99 1.11
CA ASP A 183 4.05 -20.79 0.74
C ASP A 183 2.76 -20.28 1.42
N PRO A 184 2.02 -19.36 0.78
CA PRO A 184 0.83 -18.75 1.39
C PRO A 184 -0.33 -19.73 1.58
N GLN A 185 -0.34 -20.89 0.90
CA GLN A 185 -1.44 -21.85 0.96
C GLN A 185 -1.13 -23.07 1.83
N GLY A 186 0.16 -23.41 2.00
CA GLY A 186 0.61 -24.48 2.88
C GLY A 186 1.26 -23.95 4.15
N GLU A 187 2.59 -24.09 4.26
CA GLU A 187 3.31 -23.92 5.53
C GLU A 187 3.24 -22.49 6.10
N ASP A 188 3.20 -21.48 5.24
CA ASP A 188 3.21 -20.06 5.64
C ASP A 188 1.81 -19.44 5.67
N LYS A 189 0.75 -20.23 5.56
CA LYS A 189 -0.64 -19.73 5.58
C LYS A 189 -0.95 -18.83 6.77
N ILE A 190 -0.53 -19.23 7.98
CA ILE A 190 -0.76 -18.43 9.19
C ILE A 190 0.11 -17.17 9.16
N LEU A 191 1.35 -17.26 8.68
CA LEU A 191 2.21 -16.10 8.53
C LEU A 191 1.61 -15.10 7.53
N ASN A 192 1.04 -15.57 6.42
CA ASN A 192 0.36 -14.75 5.43
C ASN A 192 -0.86 -14.03 6.01
N GLU A 193 -1.67 -14.73 6.82
CA GLU A 193 -2.77 -14.12 7.59
C GLU A 193 -2.24 -13.01 8.52
N LEU A 194 -1.17 -13.27 9.27
CA LEU A 194 -0.59 -12.27 10.16
C LEU A 194 -0.02 -11.06 9.42
N ILE A 195 0.59 -11.25 8.24
CA ILE A 195 1.06 -10.14 7.41
C ILE A 195 -0.11 -9.23 7.04
N PHE A 196 -1.22 -9.81 6.57
CA PHE A 196 -2.43 -9.04 6.28
C PHE A 196 -2.91 -8.25 7.51
N LEU A 197 -2.99 -8.89 8.68
CA LEU A 197 -3.37 -8.18 9.92
C LEU A 197 -2.41 -7.05 10.29
N TYR A 198 -1.10 -7.26 10.08
CA TYR A 198 -0.08 -6.25 10.34
C TYR A 198 -0.20 -5.06 9.38
N GLU A 199 -0.38 -5.32 8.08
CA GLU A 199 -0.59 -4.29 7.04
C GLU A 199 -1.84 -3.44 7.32
N GLN A 200 -2.87 -4.04 7.94
CA GLN A 200 -4.11 -3.37 8.35
C GLN A 200 -4.01 -2.70 9.73
N GLY A 201 -2.84 -2.72 10.39
CA GLY A 201 -2.63 -2.09 11.70
C GLY A 201 -3.34 -2.79 12.86
N LEU A 202 -3.74 -4.05 12.70
CA LEU A 202 -4.51 -4.81 13.70
C LEU A 202 -3.62 -5.54 14.71
N ILE A 203 -2.34 -5.73 14.38
CA ILE A 203 -1.37 -6.37 15.28
C ILE A 203 -0.09 -5.57 15.42
#